data_AF-A0A5B7BRC2-F1
#
_entry.id   AF-A0A5B7BRC2-F1
#
_cell.length_a   1.000
_cell.length_b   1.000
_cell.length_c   1.000
_cell.angle_alpha   90.00
_cell.angle_beta   90.00
_cell.angle_gamma   90.00
#
_symmetry.space_group_name_H-M   'P 1'
#
loop_
_entity.id
_entity.type
_entity.pdbx_description
1 polymer ?
#
loop_
_entity_poly.entity_id
_entity_poly.type
_entity_poly.pdbx_seq_one_letter_code
_entity_poly.pdbx_strand_id
1 'polypeptide(L)'
;AHQCPPNTITFNTLLDCLCKNEEVDLALQMLYQMTKRNCSPDVYTYNTVIYGLSKENRVGDAFWFFHQMKKTLHPDYVTLCTLLPGVVKDGQIEDAFKITEEFVHRVRNQADSRFWEDLVEGILSEAELGNSISFVERLLSDGVCRNDLVMVPLIKVLCK
;
A
#
# COMPACT_ATOMS: atom_id res chain seq x y z
N ALA A 1 -9.27 -7.79 -39.54
CA ALA A 1 -8.76 -7.04 -38.38
C ALA A 1 -7.99 -8.02 -37.50
N HIS A 2 -6.68 -7.81 -37.29
CA HIS A 2 -5.93 -8.61 -36.32
C HIS A 2 -6.37 -8.17 -34.93
N GLN A 3 -7.28 -8.92 -34.30
CA GLN A 3 -7.68 -8.66 -32.92
C GLN A 3 -6.50 -8.99 -32.01
N CYS A 4 -5.85 -7.95 -31.49
CA CYS A 4 -4.90 -8.06 -30.39
C CYS A 4 -5.72 -7.99 -29.09
N PRO A 5 -5.97 -9.11 -28.39
CA PRO A 5 -6.74 -9.10 -27.16
C PRO A 5 -6.00 -8.28 -26.08
N PRO A 6 -6.72 -7.50 -25.25
CA PRO A 6 -6.11 -6.80 -24.12
C PRO A 6 -5.39 -7.78 -23.20
N ASN A 7 -4.24 -7.37 -22.67
CA ASN A 7 -3.44 -8.14 -21.73
C ASN A 7 -3.30 -7.39 -20.40
N THR A 8 -2.57 -7.96 -19.44
CA THR A 8 -2.34 -7.35 -18.12
C THR A 8 -1.79 -5.93 -18.21
N ILE A 9 -0.88 -5.65 -19.15
CA ILE A 9 -0.33 -4.30 -19.35
C ILE A 9 -1.44 -3.34 -19.78
N THR A 10 -2.31 -3.73 -20.72
CA THR A 10 -3.43 -2.89 -21.15
C THR A 10 -4.37 -2.54 -19.99
N PHE A 11 -4.73 -3.54 -19.18
CA PHE A 11 -5.59 -3.32 -18.02
C PHE A 11 -4.92 -2.47 -16.95
N ASN A 12 -3.66 -2.74 -16.62
CA ASN A 12 -2.90 -1.98 -15.64
C ASN A 12 -2.80 -0.50 -16.02
N THR A 13 -2.56 -0.18 -17.30
CA THR A 13 -2.57 1.20 -17.78
C THR A 13 -3.93 1.88 -17.61
N LEU A 14 -5.03 1.17 -17.92
CA LEU A 14 -6.38 1.70 -17.74
C LEU A 14 -6.71 1.93 -16.26
N LEU A 15 -6.40 0.95 -15.41
CA LEU A 15 -6.61 1.03 -13.97
C LEU A 15 -5.84 2.20 -13.35
N ASP A 16 -4.57 2.38 -13.73
CA ASP A 16 -3.72 3.47 -13.24
C ASP A 16 -4.28 4.84 -13.61
N CYS A 17 -4.71 5.00 -14.87
CA CYS A 17 -5.35 6.22 -15.35
C CYS A 17 -6.65 6.52 -14.58
N LEU A 18 -7.50 5.51 -14.38
CA LEU A 18 -8.79 5.68 -13.68
C LEU A 18 -8.58 6.01 -12.20
N CYS A 19 -7.70 5.29 -11.49
CA CYS A 19 -7.45 5.55 -10.07
C CYS A 19 -6.81 6.92 -9.84
N LYS A 20 -5.94 7.40 -10.74
CA LYS A 20 -5.34 8.75 -10.65
C LYS A 20 -6.33 9.88 -10.94
N ASN A 21 -7.41 9.59 -11.66
CA ASN A 21 -8.48 10.54 -11.96
C ASN A 21 -9.68 10.41 -11.01
N GLU A 22 -9.53 9.71 -9.87
CA GLU A 22 -10.59 9.53 -8.87
C GLU A 22 -11.85 8.82 -9.43
N GLU A 23 -11.65 7.96 -10.44
CA GLU A 23 -12.69 7.14 -11.07
C GLU A 23 -12.58 5.68 -10.59
N VAL A 24 -12.45 5.46 -9.28
CA VAL A 24 -12.09 4.16 -8.70
C VAL A 24 -13.18 3.12 -8.94
N ASP A 25 -14.46 3.49 -8.91
CA ASP A 25 -15.54 2.56 -9.22
C ASP A 25 -15.47 2.02 -10.66
N LEU A 26 -15.06 2.86 -11.62
CA LEU A 26 -14.82 2.41 -12.99
C LEU A 26 -13.56 1.54 -13.07
N ALA A 27 -12.53 1.84 -12.28
CA ALA A 27 -11.36 0.97 -12.16
C ALA A 27 -11.74 -0.42 -11.63
N LEU A 28 -12.59 -0.51 -10.61
CA LEU A 28 -13.10 -1.79 -10.09
C LEU A 28 -13.88 -2.58 -11.13
N GLN A 29 -14.68 -1.91 -11.96
CA GLN A 29 -15.34 -2.55 -13.11
C GLN A 29 -14.31 -3.10 -14.11
N MET A 30 -13.24 -2.36 -14.41
CA MET A 30 -12.18 -2.82 -15.31
C MET A 30 -11.40 -4.01 -14.73
N LEU A 31 -11.14 -4.02 -13.42
CA LEU A 31 -10.54 -5.16 -12.73
C LEU A 31 -11.43 -6.42 -12.85
N TYR A 32 -12.74 -6.26 -12.68
CA TYR A 32 -13.67 -7.36 -12.90
C TYR A 32 -13.66 -7.85 -14.36
N GLN A 33 -13.60 -6.96 -15.34
CA GLN A 33 -13.48 -7.33 -16.75
C GLN A 33 -12.16 -8.05 -17.06
N MET A 34 -11.06 -7.66 -16.40
CA MET A 34 -9.76 -8.32 -16.52
C MET A 34 -9.87 -9.80 -16.13
N THR A 35 -10.48 -10.10 -14.97
CA THR A 35 -10.68 -11.48 -14.51
C THR A 35 -11.60 -12.28 -15.42
N LYS A 36 -12.70 -11.68 -15.92
CA LYS A 36 -13.61 -12.31 -16.89
C LYS A 36 -12.95 -12.73 -18.20
N ARG A 37 -11.87 -12.05 -18.58
CA ARG A 37 -11.10 -12.34 -19.79
C ARG A 37 -9.93 -13.29 -19.54
N ASN A 38 -9.86 -13.92 -18.37
CA ASN A 38 -8.76 -14.77 -17.93
C ASN A 38 -7.40 -14.04 -17.93
N CYS A 39 -7.41 -12.72 -17.77
CA CYS A 39 -6.20 -11.96 -17.46
C CYS A 39 -6.06 -11.91 -15.93
N SER A 40 -4.98 -12.47 -15.40
CA SER A 40 -4.76 -12.52 -13.95
C SER A 40 -4.20 -11.20 -13.42
N PRO A 41 -4.84 -10.57 -12.42
CA PRO A 41 -4.27 -9.45 -11.68
C PRO A 41 -2.89 -9.79 -11.12
N ASP A 42 -1.94 -8.86 -11.24
CA ASP A 42 -0.61 -8.96 -10.64
C ASP A 42 -0.45 -7.99 -9.45
N VAL A 43 0.74 -7.96 -8.86
CA VAL A 43 1.05 -7.08 -7.73
C VAL A 43 0.78 -5.60 -8.08
N TYR A 44 1.13 -5.19 -9.30
CA TYR A 44 0.88 -3.83 -9.77
C TYR A 44 -0.63 -3.55 -9.87
N THR A 45 -1.40 -4.47 -10.45
CA THR A 45 -2.86 -4.36 -10.55
C THR A 45 -3.50 -4.09 -9.18
N TYR A 46 -3.12 -4.85 -8.16
CA TYR A 46 -3.63 -4.67 -6.80
C TYR A 46 -3.16 -3.36 -6.17
N ASN A 47 -1.87 -3.03 -6.27
CA ASN A 47 -1.33 -1.79 -5.72
C ASN A 47 -2.03 -0.55 -6.30
N THR A 48 -2.34 -0.54 -7.60
CA THR A 48 -3.09 0.54 -8.25
C THR A 48 -4.50 0.72 -7.67
N VAL A 49 -5.24 -0.37 -7.48
CA VAL A 49 -6.61 -0.31 -6.94
C VAL A 49 -6.60 0.05 -5.45
N ILE A 50 -5.67 -0.50 -4.68
CA ILE A 50 -5.47 -0.14 -3.27
C ILE A 50 -5.15 1.35 -3.15
N TYR A 51 -4.28 1.90 -4.00
CA TYR A 51 -3.97 3.32 -4.04
C TYR A 51 -5.22 4.17 -4.28
N GLY A 52 -6.00 3.86 -5.32
CA GLY A 52 -7.23 4.59 -5.61
C GLY A 52 -8.21 4.59 -4.44
N LEU A 53 -8.46 3.41 -3.86
CA LEU A 53 -9.34 3.25 -2.70
C LEU A 53 -8.83 4.03 -1.46
N SER A 54 -7.53 3.98 -1.18
CA SER A 54 -6.94 4.77 -0.09
C SER A 54 -7.14 6.28 -0.29
N LYS A 55 -6.97 6.79 -1.53
CA LYS A 55 -7.16 8.21 -1.85
C LYS A 55 -8.62 8.67 -1.71
N GLU A 56 -9.59 7.80 -2.00
CA GLU A 56 -11.01 8.05 -1.75
C GLU A 56 -11.42 7.82 -0.27
N ASN A 57 -10.48 7.57 0.64
CA ASN A 57 -10.73 7.21 2.05
C ASN A 57 -11.57 5.94 2.23
N ARG A 58 -11.51 5.01 1.27
CA ARG A 58 -12.18 3.70 1.31
C ARG A 58 -11.23 2.62 1.84
N VAL A 59 -10.64 2.87 3.01
CA VAL A 59 -9.58 2.03 3.60
C VAL A 59 -10.04 0.59 3.83
N GLY A 60 -11.30 0.36 4.23
CA GLY A 60 -11.85 -0.98 4.39
C GLY A 60 -11.85 -1.81 3.09
N ASP A 61 -12.19 -1.19 1.95
CA ASP A 61 -12.12 -1.83 0.65
C ASP A 61 -10.67 -2.08 0.24
N ALA A 62 -9.77 -1.11 0.47
CA ALA A 62 -8.35 -1.25 0.21
C ALA A 62 -7.74 -2.44 0.97
N PHE A 63 -8.12 -2.59 2.25
CA PHE A 63 -7.72 -3.71 3.10
C PHE A 63 -8.28 -5.06 2.60
N TRP A 64 -9.53 -5.08 2.13
CA TRP A 64 -10.11 -6.26 1.51
C TRP A 64 -9.33 -6.70 0.27
N PHE A 65 -8.95 -5.76 -0.61
CA PHE A 65 -8.15 -6.04 -1.80
C PHE A 65 -6.74 -6.52 -1.45
N PHE A 66 -6.11 -5.95 -0.43
CA PHE A 66 -4.85 -6.45 0.12
C PHE A 66 -4.96 -7.91 0.57
N HIS A 67 -6.03 -8.29 1.25
CA HIS A 67 -6.27 -9.69 1.60
C HIS A 67 -6.53 -10.59 0.40
N GLN A 68 -7.22 -10.09 -0.64
CA GLN A 68 -7.38 -10.86 -1.88
C GLN A 68 -6.02 -11.11 -2.55
N MET A 69 -5.18 -10.08 -2.63
CA MET A 69 -3.82 -10.17 -3.16
C MET A 69 -3.02 -11.26 -2.43
N LYS A 70 -3.05 -11.28 -1.08
CA LYS A 70 -2.30 -12.24 -0.26
C LYS A 70 -2.68 -13.71 -0.47
N LYS A 71 -3.82 -14.01 -1.10
CA LYS A 71 -4.22 -15.40 -1.38
C LYS A 71 -3.33 -16.08 -2.42
N THR A 72 -2.75 -15.31 -3.33
CA THR A 72 -2.00 -15.83 -4.47
C THR A 72 -0.71 -15.06 -4.77
N LEU A 73 -0.54 -13.88 -4.18
CA LEU A 73 0.57 -12.97 -4.41
C LEU A 73 1.19 -12.55 -3.07
N HIS A 74 2.42 -12.03 -3.15
CA HIS A 74 3.12 -11.46 -2.01
C HIS A 74 3.15 -9.93 -2.14
N PRO A 75 2.64 -9.19 -1.13
CA PRO A 75 2.79 -7.73 -1.04
C PRO A 75 4.24 -7.32 -1.23
N ASP A 76 4.53 -6.27 -2.01
CA ASP A 76 5.87 -5.70 -2.10
C ASP A 76 5.99 -4.43 -1.27
N TYR A 77 7.14 -3.75 -1.34
CA TYR A 77 7.34 -2.50 -0.61
C TYR A 77 6.34 -1.42 -1.06
N VAL A 78 5.98 -1.39 -2.35
CA VAL A 78 4.98 -0.46 -2.90
C VAL A 78 3.61 -0.73 -2.29
N THR A 79 3.22 -2.00 -2.10
CA THR A 79 1.97 -2.35 -1.42
C THR A 79 1.90 -1.73 -0.03
N LEU A 80 2.97 -1.82 0.75
CA LEU A 80 3.02 -1.29 2.11
C LEU A 80 2.95 0.24 2.12
N CYS A 81 3.76 0.92 1.30
CA CYS A 81 3.75 2.39 1.21
C CYS A 81 2.40 2.94 0.69
N THR A 82 1.60 2.11 0.01
CA THR A 82 0.29 2.50 -0.51
C THR A 82 -0.84 2.28 0.50
N LEU A 83 -0.79 1.17 1.26
CA LEU A 83 -1.86 0.77 2.17
C LEU A 83 -1.70 1.41 3.56
N LEU A 84 -0.49 1.37 4.12
CA LEU A 84 -0.24 1.71 5.51
C LEU A 84 -0.55 3.17 5.88
N PRO A 85 -0.31 4.19 5.03
CA PRO A 85 -0.73 5.56 5.33
C PRO A 85 -2.24 5.66 5.61
N GLY A 86 -3.07 5.02 4.80
CA GLY A 86 -4.53 4.97 5.00
C GLY A 86 -4.94 4.19 6.25
N VAL A 87 -4.31 3.04 6.52
CA VAL A 87 -4.59 2.22 7.71
C VAL A 87 -4.21 2.95 9.00
N VAL A 88 -3.05 3.61 9.03
CA VAL A 88 -2.61 4.41 10.19
C VAL A 88 -3.48 5.66 10.35
N LYS A 89 -3.85 6.31 9.24
CA LYS A 89 -4.81 7.44 9.25
C LYS A 89 -6.14 7.05 9.88
N ASP A 90 -6.64 5.85 9.59
CA ASP A 90 -7.88 5.30 10.17
C ASP A 90 -7.71 4.82 11.64
N GLY A 91 -6.50 4.93 12.21
CA GLY A 91 -6.22 4.57 13.61
C GLY A 91 -6.02 3.07 13.86
N GLN A 92 -5.93 2.25 12.81
CA GLN A 92 -5.74 0.80 12.91
C GLN A 92 -4.26 0.44 13.13
N ILE A 93 -3.67 0.93 14.22
CA ILE A 93 -2.22 0.84 14.49
C ILE A 93 -1.72 -0.61 14.59
N GLU A 94 -2.49 -1.49 15.24
CA GLU A 94 -2.07 -2.88 15.45
C GLU A 94 -2.11 -3.70 14.15
N ASP A 95 -3.05 -3.41 13.24
CA ASP A 95 -3.11 -4.07 11.94
C ASP A 95 -2.00 -3.56 11.02
N ALA A 96 -1.72 -2.25 11.04
CA ALA A 96 -0.56 -1.67 10.37
C ALA A 96 0.74 -2.34 10.85
N PHE A 97 0.90 -2.52 12.16
CA PHE A 97 2.06 -3.17 12.76
C PHE A 97 2.23 -4.61 12.25
N LYS A 98 1.18 -5.44 12.33
CA LYS A 98 1.23 -6.84 11.88
C LYS A 98 1.59 -6.96 10.40
N ILE A 99 1.06 -6.07 9.56
CA ILE A 99 1.39 -6.04 8.13
C ILE A 99 2.87 -5.75 7.92
N THR A 100 3.41 -4.74 8.61
CA THR A 100 4.83 -4.38 8.51
C THR A 100 5.73 -5.47 9.05
N GLU A 101 5.41 -6.04 10.21
CA GLU A 101 6.16 -7.13 10.84
C GLU A 101 6.22 -8.36 9.94
N GLU A 102 5.07 -8.80 9.40
CA GLU A 102 5.01 -9.94 8.47
C GLU A 102 5.87 -9.70 7.22
N PHE A 103 5.82 -8.48 6.67
CA PHE A 103 6.63 -8.10 5.51
C PHE A 103 8.14 -8.17 5.83
N VAL A 104 8.56 -7.55 6.94
CA VAL A 104 9.96 -7.47 7.36
C VAL A 104 10.53 -8.87 7.64
N HIS A 105 9.76 -9.74 8.31
CA HIS A 105 10.14 -11.13 8.53
C HIS A 105 10.33 -11.89 7.22
N ARG A 106 9.44 -11.69 6.24
CA ARG A 106 9.52 -12.38 4.95
C ARG A 106 10.74 -11.94 4.13
N VAL A 107 11.08 -10.65 4.14
CA VAL A 107 12.25 -10.12 3.42
C VAL A 107 13.57 -10.31 4.19
N ARG A 108 13.57 -11.09 5.30
CA ARG A 108 14.75 -11.41 6.12
C ARG A 108 15.56 -10.18 6.57
N ASN A 109 14.88 -9.14 7.05
CA ASN A 109 15.52 -7.88 7.48
C ASN A 109 16.32 -7.16 6.37
N GLN A 110 15.98 -7.38 5.09
CA GLN A 110 16.52 -6.59 3.98
C GLN A 110 15.78 -5.26 3.76
N ALA A 111 14.84 -4.90 4.64
CA ALA A 111 14.23 -3.57 4.63
C ALA A 111 15.34 -2.53 4.79
N ASP A 112 15.65 -1.83 3.71
CA ASP A 112 16.71 -0.84 3.66
C ASP A 112 16.23 0.51 4.23
N SER A 113 17.15 1.45 4.37
CA SER A 113 16.82 2.79 4.86
C SER A 113 15.78 3.50 3.99
N ARG A 114 15.79 3.25 2.68
CA ARG A 114 14.86 3.91 1.75
C ARG A 114 13.44 3.43 1.95
N PHE A 115 13.23 2.13 2.17
CA PHE A 115 11.90 1.61 2.51
C PHE A 115 11.29 2.31 3.73
N TRP A 116 12.07 2.44 4.82
CA TRP A 116 11.58 3.10 6.03
C TRP A 116 11.37 4.60 5.85
N GLU A 117 12.24 5.27 5.09
CA GLU A 117 12.05 6.68 4.73
C GLU A 117 10.74 6.88 3.95
N ASP A 118 10.53 6.13 2.87
CA ASP A 118 9.33 6.24 2.03
C ASP A 118 8.04 5.90 2.82
N LEU A 119 8.08 4.87 3.66
CA LEU A 119 6.94 4.43 4.46
C LEU A 119 6.57 5.48 5.52
N VAL A 120 7.55 5.97 6.29
CA VAL A 120 7.30 6.94 7.37
C VAL A 120 6.89 8.29 6.79
N GLU A 121 7.50 8.74 5.69
CA GLU A 121 7.10 9.97 5.01
C GLU A 121 5.67 9.86 4.45
N GLY A 122 5.32 8.73 3.83
CA GLY A 122 3.96 8.46 3.37
C GLY A 122 2.94 8.55 4.49
N ILE A 123 3.19 7.88 5.63
CA ILE A 123 2.32 7.91 6.81
C ILE A 123 2.17 9.34 7.34
N LEU A 124 3.28 10.06 7.54
CA LEU A 124 3.24 11.43 8.07
C LEU A 124 2.55 12.43 7.13
N SER A 125 2.51 12.13 5.83
CA SER A 125 1.81 12.98 4.85
C SER A 125 0.28 12.80 4.85
N GLU A 126 -0.23 11.65 5.31
CA GLU A 126 -1.66 11.33 5.23
C GLU A 126 -2.35 11.17 6.59
N ALA A 127 -1.64 10.69 7.60
CA ALA A 127 -2.16 10.42 8.93
C ALA A 127 -1.92 11.59 9.89
N GLU A 128 -2.79 11.74 10.88
CA GLU A 128 -2.55 12.68 11.98
C GLU A 128 -1.27 12.31 12.74
N LEU A 129 -0.60 13.33 13.29
CA LEU A 129 0.69 13.15 13.96
C LEU A 129 0.61 12.15 15.12
N GLY A 130 -0.50 12.13 15.86
CA GLY A 130 -0.73 11.19 16.97
C GLY A 130 -0.66 9.74 16.52
N ASN A 131 -1.44 9.36 15.51
CA ASN A 131 -1.44 8.00 14.96
C ASN A 131 -0.09 7.61 14.37
N SER A 132 0.57 8.56 13.70
CA SER A 132 1.92 8.36 13.14
C SER A 132 2.94 8.03 14.24
N ILE A 133 2.96 8.81 15.33
CA ILE A 133 3.83 8.56 16.48
C ILE A 133 3.50 7.21 17.13
N SER A 134 2.22 6.92 17.37
CA SER A 134 1.80 5.64 17.97
C SER A 134 2.24 4.44 17.13
N PHE A 135 2.18 4.53 15.81
CA PHE A 135 2.68 3.48 14.92
C PHE A 135 4.20 3.31 14.99
N VAL A 136 4.95 4.42 14.97
CA VAL A 136 6.42 4.37 15.09
C VAL A 136 6.84 3.80 16.46
N GLU A 137 6.25 4.26 17.56
CA GLU A 137 6.52 3.74 18.90
C GLU A 137 6.21 2.24 19.00
N ARG A 138 5.13 1.79 18.37
CA ARG A 138 4.75 0.37 18.30
C ARG A 138 5.80 -0.46 17.55
N LEU A 139 6.33 0.03 16.43
CA LEU A 139 7.40 -0.64 15.68
C LEU A 139 8.71 -0.73 16.47
N LEU A 140 9.05 0.33 17.22
CA LEU A 140 10.26 0.39 18.04
C LEU A 140 10.18 -0.54 19.25
N SER A 141 9.01 -0.60 19.89
CA SER A 141 8.79 -1.42 21.09
C SER A 141 9.01 -2.92 20.84
N ASP A 142 8.70 -3.40 19.64
CA ASP A 142 8.85 -4.82 19.26
C ASP A 142 10.13 -5.09 18.45
N GLY A 143 10.96 -4.06 18.22
CA GLY A 143 12.23 -4.22 17.53
C GLY A 143 12.11 -4.58 16.05
N VAL A 144 10.98 -4.25 15.40
CA VAL A 144 10.75 -4.49 13.96
C VAL A 144 11.71 -3.64 13.10
N CYS A 145 12.10 -2.46 13.60
CA CYS A 145 13.07 -1.58 12.98
C CYS A 145 14.03 -0.98 14.00
N ARG A 146 15.16 -0.46 13.51
CA ARG A 146 16.10 0.30 14.35
C ARG A 146 15.65 1.77 14.46
N ASN A 147 15.90 2.38 15.61
CA ASN A 147 15.52 3.77 15.89
C ASN A 147 15.95 4.76 14.80
N ASP A 148 17.16 4.63 14.27
CA ASP A 148 17.72 5.53 13.26
C ASP A 148 16.94 5.52 11.94
N LEU A 149 16.34 4.38 11.57
CA LEU A 149 15.62 4.22 10.30
C LEU A 149 14.27 4.94 10.26
N VAL A 150 13.63 5.12 11.42
CA VAL A 150 12.29 5.72 11.52
C VAL A 150 12.29 7.10 12.19
N MET A 151 13.26 7.38 13.07
CA MET A 151 13.35 8.68 13.77
C MET A 151 13.85 9.79 12.86
N VAL A 152 14.79 9.50 11.94
CA VAL A 152 15.32 10.52 11.01
C VAL A 152 14.21 11.10 10.12
N PRO A 153 13.41 10.29 9.40
CA PRO A 153 12.27 10.83 8.62
C PRO A 153 11.23 11.53 9.51
N LEU A 154 10.95 11.03 10.71
CA LEU A 154 10.04 11.69 11.66
C LEU A 154 10.54 13.10 12.07
N ILE A 155 11.81 13.22 12.45
CA ILE A 155 12.44 14.51 12.80
C ILE A 155 12.46 15.45 11.58
N LYS A 156 12.81 14.93 10.39
CA LYS A 156 12.84 15.72 9.15
C LYS A 156 11.49 16.38 8.86
N VAL A 157 10.37 15.70 9.12
CA VAL A 157 9.02 16.25 8.91
C VAL A 157 8.60 17.17 10.05
N LEU A 158 8.89 16.82 11.30
CA LEU A 158 8.54 17.61 12.48
C LEU A 158 9.32 18.93 12.61
N CYS A 159 10.50 19.02 12.01
CA CYS A 159 11.34 20.22 12.04
C CYS A 159 11.19 21.14 10.82
N LYS A 160 10.24 20.86 9.92
CA LYS A 160 9.85 21.78 8.83
C LYS A 160 8.75 22.72 9.29
#